data_AF-A0A258RZM6-F1
#
_entry.id   AF-A0A258RZM6-F1
#
_cell.length_a   1.000
_cell.length_b   1.000
_cell.length_c   1.000
_cell.angle_alpha   90.00
_cell.angle_beta   90.00
_cell.angle_gamma   90.00
#
_symmetry.space_group_name_H-M   'P 1'
#
loop_
_entity.id
_entity.type
_entity.pdbx_description
1 polymer ?
#
loop_
_entity_poly.entity_id
_entity_poly.type
_entity_poly.pdbx_seq_one_letter_code
_entity_poly.pdbx_strand_id
1 'polypeptide(L)'
;MKAFGWAAAALCLALAAASAPALAGPDNDPDAYVTNYFTGGGSGGILFAAGTANQACLNIGPPAIEVISASPGVRLSIRPGTFIVTGTDYGYMVCEGQRIPGTIVTGTGTGTAQIRVTYPPIGQWYIHTLTLPGR
;
A
#
# COMPACT_ATOMS: atom_id res chain seq x y z
N MET A 1 19.46 -79.28 -8.78
CA MET A 1 20.92 -79.13 -9.00
C MET A 1 21.15 -78.77 -10.47
N LYS A 2 22.00 -77.74 -10.71
CA LYS A 2 22.43 -77.14 -12.00
C LYS A 2 21.32 -76.31 -12.71
N ALA A 3 21.55 -75.10 -13.24
CA ALA A 3 22.78 -74.41 -13.64
C ALA A 3 22.56 -72.87 -13.70
N PHE A 4 23.68 -72.11 -13.61
CA PHE A 4 24.08 -70.92 -14.39
C PHE A 4 23.02 -69.85 -14.76
N GLY A 5 23.23 -68.54 -14.66
CA GLY A 5 24.43 -67.72 -14.47
C GLY A 5 24.13 -66.28 -14.90
N TRP A 6 24.90 -65.33 -14.36
CA TRP A 6 25.37 -64.07 -14.95
C TRP A 6 24.36 -62.94 -15.29
N ALA A 7 24.57 -61.83 -14.56
CA ALA A 7 24.62 -60.44 -15.01
C ALA A 7 23.42 -59.82 -15.73
N ALA A 8 22.82 -58.80 -15.10
CA ALA A 8 22.55 -57.51 -15.75
C ALA A 8 22.30 -56.44 -14.68
N ALA A 9 23.27 -55.52 -14.54
CA ALA A 9 22.99 -54.20 -14.00
C ALA A 9 22.11 -53.47 -15.03
N ALA A 10 20.92 -53.04 -14.64
CA ALA A 10 20.10 -52.12 -15.44
C ALA A 10 19.66 -50.96 -14.56
N LEU A 11 20.46 -49.90 -14.68
CA LEU A 11 20.18 -48.52 -14.34
C LEU A 11 18.77 -48.13 -14.85
N CYS A 12 17.87 -47.69 -13.98
CA CYS A 12 16.67 -46.98 -14.41
C CYS A 12 16.41 -45.76 -13.51
N LEU A 13 16.97 -44.65 -13.99
CA LEU A 13 16.62 -43.25 -13.82
C LEU A 13 15.62 -42.88 -12.71
N ALA A 14 16.14 -42.16 -11.72
CA ALA A 14 15.35 -41.26 -10.91
C ALA A 14 14.74 -40.17 -11.82
N LEU A 15 13.42 -40.16 -11.98
CA LEU A 15 12.68 -39.01 -12.50
C LEU A 15 12.75 -37.88 -11.47
N ALA A 16 13.82 -37.08 -11.52
CA ALA A 16 13.78 -35.74 -10.98
C ALA A 16 12.88 -34.91 -11.90
N ALA A 17 11.60 -34.79 -11.54
CA ALA A 17 10.73 -33.78 -12.14
C ALA A 17 11.27 -32.41 -11.71
N ALA A 18 12.16 -31.85 -12.51
CA ALA A 18 12.52 -30.45 -12.42
C ALA A 18 11.27 -29.64 -12.75
N SER A 19 10.54 -29.21 -11.72
CA SER A 19 9.52 -28.19 -11.86
C SER A 19 10.20 -26.91 -12.32
N ALA A 20 10.16 -26.64 -13.63
CA ALA A 20 10.54 -25.36 -14.18
C ALA A 20 9.75 -24.26 -13.42
N PRO A 21 10.37 -23.14 -13.04
CA PRO A 21 9.61 -22.03 -12.48
C PRO A 21 8.61 -21.60 -13.55
N ALA A 22 7.33 -21.60 -13.20
CA ALA A 22 6.32 -21.04 -14.08
C ALA A 22 6.71 -19.60 -14.39
N LEU A 23 7.09 -19.33 -15.64
CA LEU A 23 7.27 -17.98 -16.13
C LEU A 23 5.89 -17.33 -16.07
N ALA A 24 5.70 -16.41 -15.11
CA ALA A 24 4.54 -15.54 -15.10
C ALA A 24 4.48 -14.83 -16.46
N GLY A 25 3.43 -15.11 -17.23
CA GLY A 25 3.15 -14.35 -18.45
C GLY A 25 2.87 -12.89 -18.11
N PRO A 26 2.93 -11.97 -19.09
CA PRO A 26 2.51 -10.60 -18.87
C PRO A 26 1.07 -10.59 -18.34
N ASP A 27 0.90 -10.06 -17.13
CA ASP A 27 -0.39 -9.88 -16.48
C ASP A 27 -1.17 -8.82 -17.25
N ASN A 28 -2.14 -9.26 -18.05
CA ASN A 28 -3.04 -8.40 -18.82
C ASN A 28 -4.34 -8.15 -18.06
N ASP A 29 -4.32 -8.23 -16.72
CA ASP A 29 -5.46 -7.81 -15.92
C ASP A 29 -5.74 -6.30 -16.16
N PRO A 30 -6.84 -5.95 -16.82
CA PRO A 30 -7.17 -4.55 -17.10
C PRO A 30 -7.36 -3.75 -15.80
N ASP A 31 -7.62 -4.41 -14.67
CA ASP A 31 -7.84 -3.77 -13.38
C ASP A 31 -6.53 -3.53 -12.60
N ALA A 32 -5.42 -4.19 -12.95
CA ALA A 32 -4.11 -4.03 -12.29
C ALA A 32 -3.57 -2.59 -12.35
N TYR A 33 -4.12 -1.75 -13.23
CA TYR A 33 -3.79 -0.33 -13.40
C TYR A 33 -4.81 0.64 -12.80
N VAL A 34 -5.90 0.14 -12.19
CA VAL A 34 -6.88 1.01 -11.54
C VAL A 34 -6.19 1.75 -10.40
N THR A 35 -6.20 3.08 -10.51
CA THR A 35 -5.66 3.98 -9.49
C THR A 35 -6.65 4.10 -8.34
N ASN A 36 -6.18 3.83 -7.12
CA ASN A 36 -6.94 3.93 -5.88
C ASN A 36 -6.32 5.00 -4.99
N TYR A 37 -7.16 5.61 -4.15
CA TYR A 37 -6.81 6.74 -3.31
C TYR A 37 -7.07 6.38 -1.86
N PHE A 38 -6.01 6.12 -1.12
CA PHE A 38 -6.07 5.51 0.20
C PHE A 38 -5.89 6.54 1.30
N THR A 39 -6.51 6.27 2.45
CA THR A 39 -6.34 7.06 3.67
C THR A 39 -5.87 6.20 4.83
N GLY A 40 -5.29 6.86 5.83
CA GLY A 40 -4.91 6.25 7.09
C GLY A 40 -4.70 7.29 8.19
N GLY A 41 -4.25 6.84 9.35
CA GLY A 41 -4.03 7.70 10.52
C GLY A 41 -4.59 7.08 11.79
N GLY A 42 -4.67 7.88 12.85
CA GLY A 42 -5.16 7.45 14.16
C GLY A 42 -4.20 6.57 14.96
N SER A 43 -3.01 6.27 14.43
CA SER A 43 -1.99 5.44 15.08
C SER A 43 -0.57 5.94 14.80
N GLY A 44 0.40 5.56 15.65
CA GLY A 44 1.81 5.89 15.43
C GLY A 44 2.14 7.39 15.39
N GLY A 45 1.29 8.25 15.96
CA GLY A 45 1.44 9.71 15.91
C GLY A 45 1.02 10.34 14.57
N ILE A 46 0.51 9.55 13.64
CA ILE A 46 -0.08 10.02 12.37
C ILE A 46 -1.53 10.41 12.65
N LEU A 47 -1.85 11.69 12.48
CA LEU A 47 -3.22 12.19 12.60
C LEU A 47 -4.05 11.81 11.37
N PHE A 48 -3.44 11.92 10.20
CA PHE A 48 -4.03 11.56 8.91
C PHE A 48 -2.91 11.23 7.92
N ALA A 49 -3.21 10.43 6.92
CA ALA A 49 -2.34 10.17 5.79
C ALA A 49 -3.19 9.91 4.54
N ALA A 50 -2.63 10.25 3.38
CA ALA A 50 -3.22 9.93 2.08
C ALA A 50 -2.15 9.34 1.15
N GLY A 51 -2.56 8.41 0.29
CA GLY A 51 -1.68 7.78 -0.70
C GLY A 51 -2.43 7.46 -1.99
N THR A 52 -1.69 7.31 -3.08
CA THR A 52 -2.23 6.87 -4.37
C THR A 52 -1.52 5.60 -4.79
N ALA A 53 -2.23 4.51 -5.04
CA ALA A 53 -1.61 3.27 -5.47
C ALA A 53 -2.51 2.45 -6.40
N ASN A 54 -1.91 1.58 -7.20
CA ASN A 54 -2.66 0.63 -8.02
C ASN A 54 -3.20 -0.54 -7.17
N GLN A 55 -3.86 -1.51 -7.81
CA GLN A 55 -4.38 -2.67 -7.11
C GLN A 55 -3.30 -3.58 -6.51
N ALA A 56 -2.07 -3.54 -7.04
CA ALA A 56 -0.91 -4.22 -6.47
C ALA A 56 -0.26 -3.43 -5.31
N CYS A 57 -0.92 -2.37 -4.81
CA CYS A 57 -0.44 -1.48 -3.76
C CYS A 57 0.89 -0.79 -4.10
N LEU A 58 1.20 -0.65 -5.39
CA LEU A 58 2.34 0.12 -5.88
C LEU A 58 1.97 1.59 -5.99
N ASN A 59 2.80 2.44 -5.39
CA ASN A 59 2.59 3.88 -5.36
C ASN A 59 2.60 4.48 -6.78
N ILE A 60 1.60 5.32 -7.07
CA ILE A 60 1.48 6.04 -8.35
C ILE A 60 1.81 7.54 -8.18
N GLY A 61 1.91 8.03 -6.94
CA GLY A 61 2.31 9.40 -6.67
C GLY A 61 1.72 9.94 -5.37
N PRO A 62 2.42 10.89 -4.72
CA PRO A 62 1.94 11.46 -3.47
C PRO A 62 0.74 12.39 -3.71
N PRO A 63 -0.30 12.31 -2.87
CA PRO A 63 -1.31 13.37 -2.76
C PRO A 63 -0.66 14.65 -2.22
N ALA A 64 -1.18 15.80 -2.65
CA ALA A 64 -0.80 17.09 -2.07
C ALA A 64 -1.71 17.38 -0.88
N ILE A 65 -1.11 17.73 0.27
CA ILE A 65 -1.85 18.11 1.47
C ILE A 65 -1.40 19.50 1.92
N GLU A 66 -2.37 20.38 2.14
CA GLU A 66 -2.15 21.76 2.55
C GLU A 66 -2.96 22.09 3.80
N VAL A 67 -2.41 22.91 4.70
CA VAL A 67 -3.16 23.40 5.87
C VAL A 67 -4.00 24.60 5.43
N ILE A 68 -5.32 24.52 5.65
CA ILE A 68 -6.26 25.61 5.38
C ILE A 68 -6.46 26.47 6.61
N SER A 69 -6.65 25.82 7.77
CA SER A 69 -6.80 26.52 9.04
C SER A 69 -6.39 25.61 10.19
N ALA A 70 -6.02 26.21 11.31
CA ALA A 70 -5.71 25.50 12.55
C ALA A 70 -6.12 26.36 13.74
N SER A 71 -6.65 25.70 14.78
CA SER A 71 -6.95 26.33 16.07
C SER A 71 -5.66 26.90 16.70
N PRO A 72 -5.74 27.96 17.54
CA PRO A 72 -4.58 28.48 18.25
C PRO A 72 -3.83 27.39 19.02
N GLY A 73 -2.51 27.32 18.85
CA GLY A 73 -1.66 26.31 19.49
C GLY A 73 -1.57 24.96 18.76
N VAL A 74 -2.42 24.71 17.75
CA VAL A 74 -2.27 23.54 16.87
C VAL A 74 -1.15 23.77 15.87
N ARG A 75 -0.23 22.80 15.78
CA ARG A 75 0.84 22.79 14.78
C ARG A 75 0.82 21.48 14.03
N LEU A 76 0.72 21.55 12.70
CA LEU A 76 0.77 20.40 11.82
C LEU A 76 2.12 20.32 11.10
N SER A 77 2.59 19.10 10.87
CA SER A 77 3.72 18.77 10.00
C SER A 77 3.25 17.81 8.94
N ILE A 78 3.45 18.20 7.68
CA ILE A 78 3.08 17.46 6.48
C ILE A 78 4.36 17.05 5.77
N ARG A 79 4.52 15.76 5.48
CA ARG A 79 5.71 15.24 4.81
C ARG A 79 5.43 13.94 4.06
N PRO A 80 6.25 13.57 3.08
CA PRO A 80 6.28 12.21 2.57
C PRO A 80 6.59 11.22 3.69
N GLY A 81 5.99 10.03 3.64
CA GLY A 81 6.20 8.98 4.62
C GLY A 81 5.53 7.68 4.20
N THR A 82 5.45 6.72 5.13
CA THR A 82 4.63 5.51 4.96
C THR A 82 3.56 5.47 6.04
N PHE A 83 2.42 4.89 5.72
CA PHE A 83 1.29 4.75 6.63
C PHE A 83 0.60 3.40 6.42
N ILE A 84 -0.13 2.95 7.44
CA ILE A 84 -1.01 1.79 7.31
C ILE A 84 -2.33 2.26 6.74
N VAL A 85 -2.77 1.63 5.66
CA VAL A 85 -4.05 1.92 5.03
C VAL A 85 -5.18 1.45 5.96
N THR A 86 -6.11 2.35 6.27
CA THR A 86 -7.30 2.05 7.07
C THR A 86 -8.58 2.53 6.40
N GLY A 87 -8.49 3.09 5.20
CA GLY A 87 -9.62 3.62 4.46
C GLY A 87 -9.26 3.98 3.02
N THR A 88 -10.27 4.41 2.28
CA THR A 88 -10.17 4.86 0.90
C THR A 88 -11.02 6.10 0.71
N ASP A 89 -10.49 7.07 -0.04
CA ASP A 89 -11.25 8.21 -0.53
C ASP A 89 -11.98 7.85 -1.83
N TYR A 90 -11.39 6.99 -2.68
CA TYR A 90 -11.98 6.52 -3.93
C TYR A 90 -11.27 5.27 -4.47
N GLY A 91 -12.03 4.40 -5.13
CA GLY A 91 -11.55 3.13 -5.68
C GLY A 91 -11.81 1.94 -4.75
N TYR A 92 -11.04 0.88 -4.91
CA TYR A 92 -11.18 -0.38 -4.19
C TYR A 92 -10.31 -0.43 -2.94
N MET A 93 -10.83 -0.99 -1.86
CA MET A 93 -10.16 -1.11 -0.56
C MET A 93 -9.13 -2.27 -0.51
N VAL A 94 -8.36 -2.48 -1.59
CA VAL A 94 -7.50 -3.67 -1.78
C VAL A 94 -6.19 -3.65 -0.97
N CYS A 95 -5.78 -2.47 -0.50
CA CYS A 95 -4.54 -2.31 0.27
C CYS A 95 -4.75 -2.17 1.77
N GLU A 96 -5.94 -2.48 2.30
CA GLU A 96 -6.23 -2.35 3.74
C GLU A 96 -5.23 -3.12 4.61
N GLY A 97 -4.75 -2.50 5.68
CA GLY A 97 -3.74 -3.07 6.58
C GLY A 97 -2.31 -3.09 6.02
N GLN A 98 -2.12 -2.82 4.72
CA GLN A 98 -0.79 -2.72 4.14
C GLN A 98 -0.12 -1.40 4.49
N ARG A 99 1.21 -1.43 4.58
CA ARG A 99 2.03 -0.23 4.70
C ARG A 99 2.40 0.27 3.31
N ILE A 100 1.89 1.43 2.93
CA ILE A 100 2.19 2.05 1.63
C ILE A 100 2.82 3.44 1.82
N PRO A 101 3.60 3.93 0.84
CA PRO A 101 4.07 5.32 0.85
C PRO A 101 2.94 6.30 0.53
N GLY A 102 3.09 7.54 1.00
CA GLY A 102 2.16 8.63 0.74
C GLY A 102 2.57 9.91 1.46
N THR A 103 1.60 10.79 1.70
CA THR A 103 1.78 12.03 2.46
C THR A 103 1.16 11.85 3.84
N ILE A 104 1.97 12.05 4.89
CA ILE A 104 1.55 11.89 6.28
C ILE A 104 1.41 13.25 6.96
N VAL A 105 0.40 13.36 7.82
CA VAL A 105 0.11 14.51 8.65
C VAL A 105 0.27 14.11 10.11
N THR A 106 1.21 14.76 10.78
CA THR A 106 1.40 14.66 12.24
C THR A 106 1.16 16.02 12.87
N GLY A 107 0.94 16.10 14.17
CA GLY A 107 0.78 17.40 14.81
C GLY A 107 0.81 17.35 16.33
N THR A 108 0.82 18.55 16.90
CA THR A 108 0.79 18.81 18.35
C THR A 108 -0.21 19.92 18.67
N GLY A 109 -0.53 20.06 19.96
CA GLY A 109 -1.55 20.98 20.46
C GLY A 109 -2.92 20.32 20.60
N THR A 110 -3.93 21.16 20.87
CA THR A 110 -5.30 20.74 21.15
C THR A 110 -6.27 21.58 20.34
N GLY A 111 -7.29 20.97 19.75
CA GLY A 111 -8.31 21.67 18.97
C GLY A 111 -8.55 21.02 17.62
N THR A 112 -8.93 21.83 16.63
CA THR A 112 -9.21 21.38 15.27
C THR A 112 -8.28 22.02 14.25
N ALA A 113 -8.07 21.33 13.14
CA ALA A 113 -7.42 21.88 11.95
C ALA A 113 -8.11 21.37 10.69
N GLN A 114 -8.14 22.19 9.65
CA GLN A 114 -8.63 21.80 8.33
C GLN A 114 -7.46 21.69 7.38
N ILE A 115 -7.39 20.56 6.68
CA ILE A 115 -6.43 20.33 5.60
C ILE A 115 -7.19 20.16 4.29
N ARG A 116 -6.59 20.61 3.19
CA ARG A 116 -7.03 20.24 1.84
C ARG A 116 -6.21 19.06 1.39
N VAL A 117 -6.89 18.00 0.95
CA VAL A 117 -6.28 16.84 0.31
C VAL A 117 -6.59 16.93 -1.18
N THR A 118 -5.56 16.95 -2.00
CA THR A 118 -5.66 17.03 -3.46
C THR A 118 -4.98 15.82 -4.08
N TYR A 119 -5.62 15.21 -5.07
CA TYR A 119 -5.08 14.11 -5.86
C TYR A 119 -4.71 14.62 -7.27
N PRO A 120 -3.45 15.05 -7.50
CA PRO A 120 -3.07 15.73 -8.74
C PRO A 120 -3.43 14.97 -10.03
N PRO A 121 -3.30 13.62 -10.11
CA PRO A 121 -3.63 12.89 -11.34
C PRO A 121 -5.07 13.07 -11.83
N ILE A 122 -6.03 13.31 -10.93
CA ILE A 122 -7.46 13.49 -11.26
C ILE A 122 -7.97 14.91 -10.99
N GLY A 123 -7.14 15.78 -10.40
CA GLY A 123 -7.51 17.14 -10.03
C GLY A 123 -8.59 17.27 -8.94
N GLN A 124 -9.03 16.14 -8.36
CA GLN A 124 -10.04 16.12 -7.30
C GLN A 124 -9.43 16.50 -5.95
N TRP A 125 -10.23 17.16 -5.12
CA TRP A 125 -9.82 17.59 -3.78
C TRP A 125 -11.01 17.63 -2.82
N TYR A 126 -10.71 17.57 -1.53
CA TYR A 126 -11.69 17.79 -0.45
C TYR A 126 -11.02 18.43 0.76
N ILE A 127 -11.84 18.95 1.69
CA ILE A 127 -11.39 19.46 2.98
C ILE A 127 -11.62 18.38 4.03
N HIS A 128 -10.57 18.02 4.75
CA HIS A 128 -10.61 17.09 5.86
C HIS A 128 -10.43 17.84 7.18
N THR A 129 -11.25 17.53 8.19
CA THR A 129 -11.13 18.12 9.53
C THR A 129 -10.42 17.15 10.46
N LEU A 130 -9.27 17.57 10.98
CA LEU A 130 -8.51 16.88 12.01
C LEU A 130 -8.96 17.37 13.38
N THR A 131 -9.11 16.44 14.31
CA THR A 131 -9.29 16.74 15.74
C THR A 131 -8.06 16.26 16.49
N LEU A 132 -7.39 17.18 17.19
CA LEU A 132 -6.26 16.89 18.05
C LEU A 132 -6.78 16.90 19.50
N PRO A 133 -6.90 15.72 20.14
CA PRO A 133 -7.34 15.65 21.52
C PRO A 133 -6.29 16.28 22.44
N GLY A 134 -6.75 16.96 23.49
CA GLY A 134 -5.86 17.42 24.55
C GLY A 134 -5.20 16.21 25.19
N ARG A 135 -3.87 16.21 25.22
CA ARG A 135 -3.08 15.23 25.96
C ARG A 135 -2.78 15.76 27.35
#